data_AF-A0A257IYK4-F1
#
_entry.id   AF-A0A257IYK4-F1
#
_cell.length_a   1.000
_cell.length_b   1.000
_cell.length_c   1.000
_cell.angle_alpha   90.00
_cell.angle_beta   90.00
_cell.angle_gamma   90.00
#
_symmetry.space_group_name_H-M   'P 1'
#
loop_
_entity.id
_entity.type
_entity.pdbx_description
1 polymer ?
#
loop_
_entity_poly.entity_id
_entity_poly.type
_entity_poly.pdbx_seq_one_letter_code
_entity_poly.pdbx_strand_id
1 'polypeptide(L)'
;MKYILYCTCIFLMFGCAQFVPPTGGPTDKAAPKLLNSNPSNKTKNFHGNTISMDFDEYIDITALKQELIIVPDPNILYLIKQKDKNVKLVFEKQFPDSTTFTLNFRNGIKDLSERNPSKNLKIVFSTGPEIDSLTLNGTIIDLHTKLPVLDALVGLYKKDTLPLNKKKPDYFMKTDSSGKYLFENIKADKYFIMSFTDKNQNLIFDQKNENIGFIKDTVIVSKNTVIDTLEIYPANYTKNKIKKNISRENEYIIQLDKPTKSATISLDDSSIVTNYDKLNLNFFKIKQPANDTLLAKIILVDSLNISDTISQKIYFANPSKTKRKVQSFPINSSIKNNQELTRTSTYTITFQYPITRFDSSKAIFKTDTVISEKPKYTWINQNTLNIEINTKAKANTQLTFPSNIFENYKGDTNSLFSIKNPILNNDDLGSIEGTTITNAGTKIAQLINEDSGIISKTQTFSNKFSFKNIIPGSYFIKIIFDENNNGIWDPGNINTKKLPEKILVTKESIRIRANFELKDIEIK
;
A
#
# COMPACT_ATOMS: atom_id res chain seq x y z
N MET A 1 41.34 72.09 -18.49
CA MET A 1 40.19 71.50 -19.23
C MET A 1 40.56 70.44 -20.29
N LYS A 2 41.77 69.84 -20.29
CA LYS A 2 42.13 68.75 -21.22
C LYS A 2 41.99 67.32 -20.64
N TYR A 3 41.84 67.17 -19.33
CA TYR A 3 41.74 65.87 -18.66
C TYR A 3 40.31 65.36 -18.44
N ILE A 4 39.29 66.23 -18.60
CA ILE A 4 37.88 65.84 -18.43
C ILE A 4 37.34 65.09 -19.66
N LEU A 5 37.89 65.34 -20.85
CA LEU A 5 37.47 64.66 -22.08
C LEU A 5 37.99 63.21 -22.19
N TYR A 6 39.12 62.90 -21.53
CA TYR A 6 39.68 61.54 -21.54
C TYR A 6 38.96 60.58 -20.58
N CYS A 7 38.35 61.10 -19.51
CA CYS A 7 37.55 60.27 -18.60
C CYS A 7 36.17 59.89 -19.17
N THR A 8 35.60 60.66 -20.10
CA THR A 8 34.28 60.36 -20.69
C THR A 8 34.34 59.29 -21.77
N CYS A 9 35.49 59.09 -22.44
CA CYS A 9 35.66 58.02 -23.43
C CYS A 9 35.88 56.62 -22.82
N ILE A 10 36.32 56.53 -21.57
CA ILE A 10 36.60 55.23 -20.91
C ILE A 10 35.31 54.59 -20.35
N PHE A 11 34.24 55.35 -20.14
CA PHE A 11 32.98 54.81 -19.59
C PHE A 11 32.05 54.19 -20.65
N LEU A 12 32.33 54.33 -21.95
CA LEU A 12 31.52 53.77 -23.05
C LEU A 12 31.92 52.35 -23.48
N MET A 13 32.92 51.73 -22.85
CA MET A 13 33.37 50.37 -23.19
C MET A 13 32.92 49.26 -22.21
N PHE A 14 32.03 49.57 -21.25
CA PHE A 14 31.36 48.56 -20.41
C PHE A 14 30.04 48.06 -21.01
N GLY A 15 29.96 47.92 -22.33
CA GLY A 15 28.92 47.13 -22.98
C GLY A 15 29.24 45.64 -22.85
N CYS A 16 29.02 45.05 -21.68
CA CYS A 16 29.02 43.60 -21.55
C CYS A 16 27.89 43.04 -22.43
N ALA A 17 28.25 42.46 -23.58
CA ALA A 17 27.33 41.66 -24.37
C ALA A 17 26.87 40.47 -23.50
N GLN A 18 25.61 40.52 -23.06
CA GLN A 18 25.00 39.45 -22.29
C GLN A 18 24.92 38.20 -23.18
N PHE A 19 25.68 37.16 -22.84
CA PHE A 19 25.63 35.86 -23.51
C PHE A 19 24.26 35.22 -23.22
N VAL A 20 23.30 35.44 -24.11
CA VAL A 20 22.05 34.68 -24.12
C VAL A 20 22.35 33.41 -24.91
N PRO A 21 22.30 32.21 -24.30
CA PRO A 21 22.46 30.98 -25.07
C PRO A 21 21.38 30.96 -26.16
N PRO A 22 21.71 30.52 -27.39
CA PRO A 22 20.73 30.45 -28.46
C PRO A 22 19.52 29.66 -27.94
N THR A 23 18.33 30.26 -28.02
CA THR A 23 17.09 29.53 -27.75
C THR A 23 17.04 28.38 -28.73
N GLY A 24 17.09 27.16 -28.21
CA GLY A 24 17.01 25.95 -29.03
C GLY A 24 15.79 25.98 -29.93
N GLY A 25 15.85 25.25 -31.05
CA GLY A 25 14.70 25.04 -31.91
C GLY A 25 13.52 24.41 -31.14
N PRO A 26 12.31 24.43 -31.70
CA PRO A 26 11.18 23.75 -31.09
C PRO A 26 11.51 22.28 -30.84
N THR A 27 11.20 21.79 -29.63
CA THR A 27 11.39 20.38 -29.27
C THR A 27 10.68 19.47 -30.27
N ASP A 28 11.39 18.46 -30.77
CA ASP A 28 10.80 17.47 -31.66
C ASP A 28 9.80 16.60 -30.89
N LYS A 29 8.62 16.42 -31.49
CA LYS A 29 7.51 15.63 -30.94
C LYS A 29 7.16 14.44 -31.83
N ALA A 30 7.86 14.26 -32.95
CA ALA A 30 7.70 13.12 -33.83
C ALA A 30 8.27 11.86 -33.14
N ALA A 31 7.56 10.74 -33.31
CA ALA A 31 7.99 9.44 -32.85
C ALA A 31 8.43 8.62 -34.08
N PRO A 32 9.34 7.64 -33.90
CA PRO A 32 9.89 6.90 -35.02
C PRO A 32 8.82 6.06 -35.68
N LYS A 33 8.80 6.09 -37.02
CA LYS A 33 7.82 5.37 -37.85
C LYS A 33 8.45 4.10 -38.39
N LEU A 34 7.70 3.01 -38.24
CA LEU A 34 8.05 1.73 -38.86
C LEU A 34 7.87 1.85 -40.38
N LEU A 35 8.96 1.71 -41.14
CA LEU A 35 8.95 1.71 -42.60
C LEU A 35 8.65 0.33 -43.18
N ASN A 36 9.32 -0.70 -42.65
CA ASN A 36 9.07 -2.08 -43.02
C ASN A 36 9.25 -3.02 -41.81
N SER A 37 8.69 -4.21 -41.92
CA SER A 37 9.02 -5.32 -41.04
C SER A 37 9.11 -6.61 -41.84
N ASN A 38 9.95 -7.54 -41.38
CA ASN A 38 9.95 -8.93 -41.82
C ASN A 38 9.80 -9.84 -40.60
N PRO A 39 8.69 -10.60 -40.48
CA PRO A 39 7.56 -10.65 -41.40
C PRO A 39 6.79 -9.32 -41.45
N SER A 40 6.07 -9.11 -42.53
CA SER A 40 5.08 -8.03 -42.61
C SER A 40 4.01 -8.23 -41.54
N ASN A 41 3.43 -7.13 -41.05
CA ASN A 41 2.33 -7.25 -40.09
C ASN A 41 1.17 -8.06 -40.70
N LYS A 42 0.61 -8.98 -39.91
CA LYS A 42 -0.41 -9.96 -40.27
C LYS A 42 0.01 -11.03 -41.30
N THR A 43 1.28 -11.41 -41.32
CA THR A 43 1.74 -12.60 -42.08
C THR A 43 1.13 -13.89 -41.52
N LYS A 44 0.78 -14.82 -42.41
CA LYS A 44 0.32 -16.18 -42.11
C LYS A 44 1.40 -17.19 -42.50
N ASN A 45 1.33 -18.40 -41.94
CA ASN A 45 2.29 -19.49 -42.19
C ASN A 45 3.76 -19.03 -42.05
N PHE A 46 4.04 -18.22 -41.03
CA PHE A 46 5.39 -17.75 -40.76
C PHE A 46 6.22 -18.86 -40.11
N HIS A 47 7.34 -19.21 -40.72
CA HIS A 47 8.27 -20.24 -40.24
C HIS A 47 9.67 -19.70 -39.89
N GLY A 48 9.84 -18.38 -39.91
CA GLY A 48 11.11 -17.75 -39.52
C GLY A 48 11.31 -17.70 -38.00
N ASN A 49 12.54 -17.46 -37.58
CA ASN A 49 12.91 -17.23 -36.17
C ASN A 49 13.43 -15.80 -35.90
N THR A 50 13.29 -14.91 -36.87
CA THR A 50 13.81 -13.54 -36.78
C THR A 50 12.72 -12.56 -37.18
N ILE A 51 12.54 -11.53 -36.36
CA ILE A 51 11.65 -10.40 -36.64
C ILE A 51 12.53 -9.17 -36.81
N SER A 52 12.54 -8.58 -38.00
CA SER A 52 13.33 -7.38 -38.34
C SER A 52 12.40 -6.20 -38.57
N MET A 53 12.78 -5.02 -38.12
CA MET A 53 12.02 -3.77 -38.30
C MET A 53 12.96 -2.62 -38.66
N ASP A 54 12.62 -1.90 -39.73
CA ASP A 54 13.34 -0.71 -40.20
C ASP A 54 12.54 0.56 -39.91
N PHE A 55 13.21 1.59 -39.40
CA PHE A 55 12.62 2.88 -39.04
C PHE A 55 13.14 4.02 -39.92
N ASP A 56 12.39 5.12 -39.96
CA ASP A 56 12.75 6.34 -40.70
C ASP A 56 13.87 7.15 -40.02
N GLU A 57 14.10 6.92 -38.73
CA GLU A 57 15.12 7.59 -37.93
C GLU A 57 15.89 6.65 -36.99
N TYR A 58 16.92 7.17 -36.31
CA TYR A 58 17.67 6.41 -35.33
C TYR A 58 16.84 6.19 -34.07
N ILE A 59 16.89 4.98 -33.53
CA ILE A 59 16.04 4.55 -32.43
C ILE A 59 16.84 4.27 -31.15
N ASP A 60 16.18 4.49 -30.02
CA ASP A 60 16.56 3.98 -28.71
C ASP A 60 15.70 2.76 -28.35
N ILE A 61 16.37 1.65 -28.04
CA ILE A 61 15.77 0.38 -27.62
C ILE A 61 16.20 -0.04 -26.21
N THR A 62 16.78 0.86 -25.42
CA THR A 62 17.27 0.56 -24.06
C THR A 62 16.19 -0.03 -23.16
N ALA A 63 14.94 0.41 -23.32
CA ALA A 63 13.78 -0.10 -22.58
C ALA A 63 13.10 -1.31 -23.25
N LEU A 64 13.52 -1.72 -24.46
CA LEU A 64 12.78 -2.72 -25.26
C LEU A 64 12.64 -4.06 -24.52
N LYS A 65 13.67 -4.49 -23.80
CA LYS A 65 13.63 -5.77 -23.07
C LYS A 65 12.56 -5.78 -21.97
N GLN A 66 12.34 -4.67 -21.29
CA GLN A 66 11.30 -4.54 -20.26
C GLN A 66 9.91 -4.21 -20.85
N GLU A 67 9.88 -3.56 -22.01
CA GLU A 67 8.64 -3.06 -22.62
C GLU A 67 7.96 -4.03 -23.58
N LEU A 68 8.74 -4.93 -24.23
CA LEU A 68 8.23 -5.88 -25.21
C LEU A 68 7.35 -6.96 -24.58
N ILE A 69 6.11 -7.02 -25.05
CA ILE A 69 5.13 -8.07 -24.72
C ILE A 69 5.08 -9.05 -25.89
N ILE A 70 5.24 -10.34 -25.59
CA ILE A 70 5.12 -11.44 -26.55
C ILE A 70 4.04 -12.39 -26.02
N VAL A 71 2.96 -12.52 -26.77
CA VAL A 71 1.84 -13.42 -26.44
C VAL A 71 1.54 -14.33 -27.64
N PRO A 72 1.09 -15.58 -27.42
CA PRO A 72 0.64 -16.16 -26.15
C PRO A 72 1.71 -16.88 -25.31
N ASP A 73 3.00 -16.71 -25.61
CA ASP A 73 4.07 -17.38 -24.86
C ASP A 73 5.07 -16.38 -24.26
N PRO A 74 4.91 -16.00 -22.98
CA PRO A 74 5.83 -15.10 -22.29
C PRO A 74 7.17 -15.74 -21.90
N ASN A 75 7.40 -17.03 -22.20
CA ASN A 75 8.65 -17.73 -21.89
C ASN A 75 9.58 -17.83 -23.09
N ILE A 76 9.19 -17.33 -24.25
CA ILE A 76 10.01 -17.32 -25.45
C ILE A 76 11.28 -16.48 -25.20
N LEU A 77 12.44 -17.10 -25.39
CA LEU A 77 13.74 -16.45 -25.28
C LEU A 77 14.15 -15.84 -26.62
N TYR A 78 14.71 -14.64 -26.55
CA TYR A 78 15.13 -13.87 -27.72
C TYR A 78 16.34 -12.99 -27.41
N LEU A 79 17.08 -12.66 -28.47
CA LEU A 79 18.18 -11.69 -28.47
C LEU A 79 17.78 -10.47 -29.28
N ILE A 80 18.10 -9.29 -28.75
CA ILE A 80 17.90 -8.02 -29.45
C ILE A 80 19.21 -7.61 -30.12
N LYS A 81 19.16 -7.30 -31.41
CA LYS A 81 20.27 -6.74 -32.17
C LYS A 81 19.83 -5.43 -32.80
N GLN A 82 20.56 -4.35 -32.55
CA GLN A 82 20.34 -3.05 -33.21
C GLN A 82 21.51 -2.74 -34.14
N LYS A 83 21.18 -2.21 -35.32
CA LYS A 83 22.15 -1.59 -36.22
C LYS A 83 21.50 -0.40 -36.90
N ASP A 84 22.06 0.80 -36.73
CA ASP A 84 21.53 2.03 -37.30
C ASP A 84 20.04 2.25 -36.95
N LYS A 85 19.19 2.33 -37.97
CA LYS A 85 17.73 2.49 -37.88
C LYS A 85 16.96 1.16 -37.86
N ASN A 86 17.67 0.03 -37.69
CA ASN A 86 17.12 -1.31 -37.72
C ASN A 86 17.20 -1.98 -36.34
N VAL A 87 16.16 -2.70 -35.97
CA VAL A 87 16.15 -3.62 -34.82
C VAL A 87 15.72 -5.01 -35.25
N LYS A 88 16.41 -6.03 -34.74
CA LYS A 88 16.13 -7.45 -34.95
C LYS A 88 15.93 -8.16 -33.63
N LEU A 89 14.85 -8.93 -33.56
CA LEU A 89 14.60 -9.92 -32.52
C LEU A 89 14.93 -11.29 -33.09
N VAL A 90 15.92 -11.97 -32.52
CA VAL A 90 16.34 -13.32 -32.92
C VAL A 90 15.89 -14.30 -31.84
N PHE A 91 14.99 -15.20 -32.20
CA PHE A 91 14.38 -16.17 -31.30
C PHE A 91 15.21 -17.44 -31.22
N GLU A 92 15.45 -17.93 -30.00
CA GLU A 92 16.31 -19.10 -29.77
C GLU A 92 15.66 -20.41 -30.22
N LYS A 93 14.33 -20.49 -30.12
CA LYS A 93 13.53 -21.67 -30.49
C LYS A 93 12.52 -21.30 -31.57
N GLN A 94 12.11 -22.29 -32.35
CA GLN A 94 11.02 -22.15 -33.30
C GLN A 94 9.70 -21.87 -32.56
N PHE A 95 8.87 -21.01 -33.15
CA PHE A 95 7.54 -20.73 -32.65
C PHE A 95 6.65 -21.97 -32.70
N PRO A 96 5.81 -22.22 -31.68
CA PRO A 96 4.76 -23.22 -31.73
C PRO A 96 3.89 -23.10 -32.99
N ASP A 97 3.58 -24.23 -33.62
CA ASP A 97 2.76 -24.27 -34.83
C ASP A 97 1.31 -23.84 -34.57
N SER A 98 0.62 -23.41 -35.63
CA SER A 98 -0.81 -23.04 -35.62
C SER A 98 -1.19 -22.03 -34.52
N THR A 99 -0.32 -21.05 -34.28
CA THR A 99 -0.45 -20.07 -33.20
C THR A 99 -0.28 -18.65 -33.74
N THR A 100 -1.19 -17.77 -33.34
CA THR A 100 -1.08 -16.32 -33.60
C THR A 100 -0.20 -15.68 -32.55
N PHE A 101 0.90 -15.05 -32.96
CA PHE A 101 1.78 -14.27 -32.10
C PHE A 101 1.50 -12.79 -32.26
N THR A 102 1.45 -12.09 -31.12
CA THR A 102 1.45 -10.62 -31.08
C THR A 102 2.67 -10.16 -30.30
N LEU A 103 3.51 -9.35 -30.97
CA LEU A 103 4.62 -8.63 -30.38
C LEU A 103 4.18 -7.17 -30.22
N ASN A 104 3.95 -6.73 -28.99
CA ASN A 104 3.58 -5.35 -28.68
C ASN A 104 4.77 -4.64 -28.03
N PHE A 105 5.22 -3.55 -28.66
CA PHE A 105 6.47 -2.88 -28.32
C PHE A 105 6.30 -1.79 -27.26
N ARG A 106 5.05 -1.44 -26.88
CA ARG A 106 4.72 -0.37 -25.91
C ARG A 106 5.62 0.86 -26.09
N ASN A 107 6.31 1.29 -25.03
CA ASN A 107 7.25 2.41 -25.04
C ASN A 107 8.70 1.96 -25.25
N GLY A 108 8.93 0.75 -25.75
CA GLY A 108 10.23 0.11 -25.88
C GLY A 108 11.08 0.59 -27.06
N ILE A 109 10.47 1.25 -28.04
CA ILE A 109 11.15 1.84 -29.20
C ILE A 109 10.83 3.33 -29.19
N LYS A 110 11.87 4.16 -29.11
CA LYS A 110 11.79 5.62 -29.03
C LYS A 110 12.74 6.24 -30.05
N ASP A 111 12.54 7.50 -30.41
CA ASP A 111 13.57 8.21 -31.18
C ASP A 111 14.82 8.44 -30.29
N LEU A 112 15.97 8.59 -30.93
CA LEU A 112 17.24 8.76 -30.21
C LEU A 112 17.37 10.15 -29.55
N SER A 113 16.71 11.18 -30.11
CA SER A 113 16.89 12.59 -29.81
C SER A 113 16.11 13.04 -28.56
N GLU A 114 14.77 13.02 -28.63
CA GLU A 114 13.81 13.50 -27.62
C GLU A 114 13.08 12.35 -26.91
N ARG A 115 13.35 11.10 -27.29
CA ARG A 115 12.84 9.88 -26.62
C ARG A 115 11.30 9.77 -26.66
N ASN A 116 10.67 10.30 -27.69
CA ASN A 116 9.28 10.09 -28.04
C ASN A 116 9.05 8.61 -28.41
N PRO A 117 8.12 7.90 -27.74
CA PRO A 117 7.87 6.49 -28.02
C PRO A 117 7.04 6.27 -29.30
N SER A 118 7.36 5.21 -30.04
CA SER A 118 6.54 4.75 -31.17
C SER A 118 5.13 4.41 -30.70
N LYS A 119 4.13 5.06 -31.30
CA LYS A 119 2.73 4.88 -30.91
C LYS A 119 2.15 3.60 -31.51
N ASN A 120 1.53 2.75 -30.68
CA ASN A 120 0.80 1.54 -31.08
C ASN A 120 1.58 0.56 -31.97
N LEU A 121 2.91 0.50 -31.78
CA LEU A 121 3.77 -0.38 -32.56
C LEU A 121 3.53 -1.84 -32.16
N LYS A 122 3.03 -2.63 -33.12
CA LYS A 122 2.78 -4.06 -32.96
C LYS A 122 3.06 -4.84 -34.24
N ILE A 123 3.58 -6.05 -34.08
CA ILE A 123 3.73 -7.03 -35.16
C ILE A 123 2.91 -8.26 -34.78
N VAL A 124 1.93 -8.59 -35.62
CA VAL A 124 1.09 -9.78 -35.48
C VAL A 124 1.44 -10.74 -36.61
N PHE A 125 1.62 -12.02 -36.33
CA PHE A 125 1.76 -13.04 -37.36
C PHE A 125 1.19 -14.37 -36.87
N SER A 126 0.99 -15.32 -37.77
CA SER A 126 0.58 -16.69 -37.42
C SER A 126 1.55 -17.70 -38.01
N THR A 127 1.87 -18.73 -37.24
CA THR A 127 2.59 -19.93 -37.71
C THR A 127 1.67 -20.89 -38.47
N GLY A 128 0.36 -20.62 -38.51
CA GLY A 128 -0.63 -21.36 -39.29
C GLY A 128 -1.38 -20.49 -40.33
N PRO A 129 -2.45 -21.03 -40.93
CA PRO A 129 -3.15 -20.39 -42.05
C PRO A 129 -4.09 -19.25 -41.64
N GLU A 130 -4.37 -19.11 -40.35
CA GLU A 130 -5.32 -18.15 -39.80
C GLU A 130 -4.69 -17.28 -38.72
N ILE A 131 -5.23 -16.07 -38.57
CA ILE A 131 -4.86 -15.12 -37.51
C ILE A 131 -6.06 -15.00 -36.59
N ASP A 132 -5.85 -15.32 -35.32
CA ASP A 132 -6.83 -15.12 -34.27
C ASP A 132 -7.23 -13.64 -34.21
N SER A 133 -8.52 -13.37 -34.01
CA SER A 133 -9.10 -12.03 -34.19
C SER A 133 -9.97 -11.54 -33.04
N LEU A 134 -10.24 -12.39 -32.04
CA LEU A 134 -11.12 -12.00 -30.94
C LEU A 134 -10.45 -10.98 -30.03
N THR A 135 -11.29 -10.10 -29.48
CA THR A 135 -10.88 -9.08 -28.51
C THR A 135 -11.51 -9.33 -27.15
N LEU A 136 -10.79 -8.94 -26.09
CA LEU A 136 -11.30 -8.94 -24.73
C LEU A 136 -10.84 -7.67 -24.03
N ASN A 137 -11.76 -6.90 -23.47
CA ASN A 137 -11.44 -5.66 -22.76
C ASN A 137 -12.21 -5.52 -21.45
N GLY A 138 -11.75 -4.62 -20.59
CA GLY A 138 -12.37 -4.32 -19.30
C GLY A 138 -11.66 -3.18 -18.59
N THR A 139 -12.03 -2.96 -17.33
CA THR A 139 -11.46 -1.93 -16.46
C THR A 139 -11.05 -2.53 -15.11
N ILE A 140 -9.91 -2.10 -14.58
CA ILE A 140 -9.40 -2.47 -13.25
C ILE A 140 -9.45 -1.26 -12.33
N ILE A 141 -10.04 -1.43 -11.14
CA ILE A 141 -10.03 -0.43 -10.07
C ILE A 141 -9.51 -1.05 -8.77
N ASP A 142 -9.03 -0.22 -7.85
CA ASP A 142 -8.73 -0.64 -6.49
C ASP A 142 -10.01 -0.74 -5.65
N LEU A 143 -10.19 -1.86 -4.95
CA LEU A 143 -11.43 -2.18 -4.23
C LEU A 143 -11.75 -1.18 -3.11
N HIS A 144 -10.73 -0.59 -2.47
CA HIS A 144 -10.91 0.30 -1.32
C HIS A 144 -11.07 1.75 -1.73
N THR A 145 -10.27 2.23 -2.67
CA THR A 145 -10.29 3.63 -3.13
C THR A 145 -11.28 3.85 -4.26
N LYS A 146 -11.69 2.78 -4.95
CA LYS A 146 -12.53 2.80 -6.16
C LYS A 146 -11.91 3.57 -7.34
N LEU A 147 -10.61 3.84 -7.28
CA LEU A 147 -9.86 4.54 -8.32
C LEU A 147 -9.30 3.56 -9.36
N PRO A 148 -9.16 3.99 -10.64
CA PRO A 148 -8.50 3.18 -11.65
C PRO A 148 -7.05 2.86 -11.29
N VAL A 149 -6.59 1.66 -11.68
CA VAL A 149 -5.22 1.22 -11.40
C VAL A 149 -4.40 1.25 -12.67
N LEU A 150 -3.35 2.07 -12.68
CA LEU A 150 -2.33 2.10 -13.73
C LEU A 150 -1.39 0.88 -13.62
N ASP A 151 -0.99 0.33 -14.76
CA ASP A 151 0.01 -0.73 -14.87
C ASP A 151 -0.32 -2.03 -14.10
N ALA A 152 -1.59 -2.26 -13.77
CA ALA A 152 -2.04 -3.57 -13.30
C ALA A 152 -1.87 -4.58 -14.43
N LEU A 153 -1.16 -5.68 -14.17
CA LEU A 153 -1.09 -6.78 -15.12
C LEU A 153 -2.45 -7.47 -15.14
N VAL A 154 -2.99 -7.69 -16.33
CA VAL A 154 -4.16 -8.54 -16.56
C VAL A 154 -3.68 -9.76 -17.33
N GLY A 155 -4.00 -10.94 -16.83
CA GLY A 155 -3.59 -12.21 -17.40
C GLY A 155 -4.78 -13.09 -17.78
N LEU A 156 -4.73 -13.70 -18.96
CA LEU A 156 -5.62 -14.76 -19.40
C LEU A 156 -4.88 -16.10 -19.28
N TYR A 157 -5.50 -17.04 -18.60
CA TYR A 157 -4.91 -18.35 -18.30
C TYR A 157 -5.80 -19.46 -18.84
N LYS A 158 -5.24 -20.34 -19.67
CA LYS A 158 -5.87 -21.58 -20.07
C LYS A 158 -5.85 -22.59 -18.92
N LYS A 159 -6.80 -23.53 -18.95
CA LYS A 159 -6.87 -24.61 -17.96
C LYS A 159 -5.56 -25.41 -17.96
N ASP A 160 -5.01 -25.62 -16.77
CA ASP A 160 -3.73 -26.31 -16.55
C ASP A 160 -3.77 -27.06 -15.20
N THR A 161 -2.76 -27.89 -14.96
CA THR A 161 -2.49 -28.59 -13.70
C THR A 161 -1.83 -27.68 -12.66
N LEU A 162 -1.09 -26.66 -13.11
CA LEU A 162 -0.42 -25.71 -12.21
C LEU A 162 -1.42 -24.72 -11.58
N PRO A 163 -1.28 -24.39 -10.29
CA PRO A 163 -2.05 -23.32 -9.66
C PRO A 163 -1.85 -21.98 -10.38
N LEU A 164 -2.94 -21.20 -10.55
CA LEU A 164 -2.92 -19.91 -11.26
C LEU A 164 -1.87 -18.93 -10.71
N ASN A 165 -1.66 -18.92 -9.39
CA ASN A 165 -0.69 -18.07 -8.71
C ASN A 165 0.78 -18.53 -8.83
N LYS A 166 1.05 -19.61 -9.57
CA LYS A 166 2.42 -20.11 -9.83
C LYS A 166 2.76 -20.16 -11.33
N LYS A 167 1.82 -19.75 -12.18
CA LYS A 167 1.92 -19.83 -13.63
C LYS A 167 2.00 -18.42 -14.20
N LYS A 168 2.78 -18.23 -15.26
CA LYS A 168 2.67 -17.02 -16.09
C LYS A 168 1.41 -17.10 -16.96
N PRO A 169 0.76 -15.96 -17.26
CA PRO A 169 -0.41 -15.93 -18.14
C PRO A 169 -0.06 -16.34 -19.57
N ASP A 170 -1.02 -16.93 -20.28
CA ASP A 170 -0.88 -17.22 -21.71
C ASP A 170 -0.97 -15.89 -22.50
N TYR A 171 -1.97 -15.05 -22.20
CA TYR A 171 -2.01 -13.67 -22.72
C TYR A 171 -1.91 -12.69 -21.56
N PHE A 172 -1.12 -11.63 -21.71
CA PHE A 172 -1.09 -10.55 -20.74
C PHE A 172 -1.00 -9.17 -21.37
N MET A 173 -1.52 -8.19 -20.63
CA MET A 173 -1.42 -6.77 -20.94
C MET A 173 -1.38 -5.99 -19.62
N LYS A 174 -0.96 -4.73 -19.68
CA LYS A 174 -1.07 -3.80 -18.55
C LYS A 174 -2.17 -2.79 -18.78
N THR A 175 -2.79 -2.33 -17.71
CA THR A 175 -3.80 -1.27 -17.76
C THR A 175 -3.19 0.11 -18.01
N ASP A 176 -3.95 0.98 -18.66
CA ASP A 176 -3.62 2.40 -18.79
C ASP A 176 -3.96 3.21 -17.52
N SER A 177 -3.76 4.53 -17.57
CA SER A 177 -4.05 5.42 -16.43
C SER A 177 -5.53 5.53 -16.08
N SER A 178 -6.42 5.11 -16.98
CA SER A 178 -7.86 4.97 -16.75
C SER A 178 -8.24 3.57 -16.29
N GLY A 179 -7.27 2.70 -15.98
CA GLY A 179 -7.47 1.33 -15.56
C GLY A 179 -7.94 0.39 -16.67
N LYS A 180 -7.95 0.83 -17.94
CA LYS A 180 -8.49 0.05 -19.04
C LYS A 180 -7.43 -0.86 -19.63
N TYR A 181 -7.85 -2.05 -20.08
CA TYR A 181 -7.01 -2.98 -20.80
C TYR A 181 -7.73 -3.50 -22.05
N LEU A 182 -6.95 -3.84 -23.08
CA LEU A 182 -7.44 -4.43 -24.32
C LEU A 182 -6.50 -5.55 -24.75
N PHE A 183 -7.06 -6.74 -24.88
CA PHE A 183 -6.46 -7.84 -25.60
C PHE A 183 -6.99 -7.87 -27.03
N GLU A 184 -6.09 -8.08 -27.96
CA GLU A 184 -6.38 -8.28 -29.37
C GLU A 184 -5.79 -9.62 -29.82
N ASN A 185 -6.30 -10.15 -30.93
CA ASN A 185 -5.76 -11.36 -31.55
C ASN A 185 -5.77 -12.60 -30.64
N ILE A 186 -6.84 -12.74 -29.84
CA ILE A 186 -6.99 -13.86 -28.92
C ILE A 186 -7.67 -15.03 -29.62
N LYS A 187 -7.15 -16.23 -29.39
CA LYS A 187 -7.77 -17.48 -29.84
C LYS A 187 -9.07 -17.76 -29.08
N ALA A 188 -10.10 -18.22 -29.80
CA ALA A 188 -11.35 -18.65 -29.18
C ALA A 188 -11.11 -19.82 -28.20
N ASP A 189 -11.40 -19.62 -26.92
CA ASP A 189 -11.14 -20.58 -25.85
C ASP A 189 -11.85 -20.19 -24.54
N LYS A 190 -11.66 -20.98 -23.49
CA LYS A 190 -12.04 -20.66 -22.12
C LYS A 190 -10.82 -20.19 -21.32
N TYR A 191 -10.94 -19.03 -20.68
CA TYR A 191 -9.86 -18.41 -19.92
C TYR A 191 -10.26 -18.13 -18.48
N PHE A 192 -9.36 -18.40 -17.53
CA PHE A 192 -9.38 -17.74 -16.23
C PHE A 192 -8.77 -16.34 -16.37
N ILE A 193 -9.36 -15.36 -15.69
CA ILE A 193 -8.87 -13.98 -15.69
C ILE A 193 -8.40 -13.63 -14.29
N MET A 194 -7.14 -13.24 -14.17
CA MET A 194 -6.53 -12.75 -12.94
C MET A 194 -5.76 -11.47 -13.25
N SER A 195 -5.85 -10.50 -12.36
CA SER A 195 -5.10 -9.25 -12.43
C SER A 195 -4.32 -9.04 -11.14
N PHE A 196 -3.11 -8.50 -11.25
CA PHE A 196 -2.29 -8.17 -10.09
C PHE A 196 -1.30 -7.04 -10.37
N THR A 197 -0.84 -6.36 -9.32
CA THR A 197 0.20 -5.33 -9.41
C THR A 197 1.57 -6.03 -9.44
N ASP A 198 2.01 -6.47 -10.62
CA ASP A 198 3.29 -7.18 -10.87
C ASP A 198 4.51 -6.30 -10.58
N LYS A 199 4.85 -6.12 -9.29
CA LYS A 199 5.86 -5.16 -8.82
C LYS A 199 7.28 -5.64 -9.12
N ASN A 200 7.48 -6.96 -9.10
CA ASN A 200 8.78 -7.58 -9.37
C ASN A 200 8.98 -7.93 -10.87
N GLN A 201 7.97 -7.68 -11.71
CA GLN A 201 7.99 -7.87 -13.16
C GLN A 201 8.29 -9.32 -13.60
N ASN A 202 7.86 -10.31 -12.80
CA ASN A 202 8.06 -11.71 -13.12
C ASN A 202 6.84 -12.38 -13.77
N LEU A 203 5.74 -11.63 -13.94
CA LEU A 203 4.45 -12.08 -14.49
C LEU A 203 3.76 -13.18 -13.65
N ILE A 204 4.12 -13.31 -12.37
CA ILE A 204 3.59 -14.29 -11.42
C ILE A 204 3.19 -13.57 -10.14
N PHE A 205 1.93 -13.73 -9.75
CA PHE A 205 1.38 -13.08 -8.57
C PHE A 205 2.14 -13.43 -7.27
N ASP A 206 2.70 -12.41 -6.61
CA ASP A 206 3.30 -12.48 -5.28
C ASP A 206 2.35 -11.94 -4.19
N GLN A 207 1.72 -12.88 -3.47
CA GLN A 207 0.79 -12.60 -2.37
C GLN A 207 1.32 -11.66 -1.29
N LYS A 208 2.64 -11.53 -1.11
CA LYS A 208 3.18 -10.69 -0.04
C LYS A 208 3.11 -9.21 -0.34
N ASN A 209 3.27 -8.84 -1.60
CA ASN A 209 3.56 -7.46 -1.99
C ASN A 209 2.60 -6.92 -3.04
N GLU A 210 1.77 -7.76 -3.63
CA GLU A 210 0.95 -7.41 -4.78
C GLU A 210 -0.54 -7.49 -4.45
N ASN A 211 -1.31 -6.58 -5.04
CA ASN A 211 -2.76 -6.64 -5.01
C ASN A 211 -3.23 -7.64 -6.07
N ILE A 212 -4.35 -8.31 -5.84
CA ILE A 212 -4.95 -9.29 -6.75
C ILE A 212 -6.42 -8.99 -6.95
N GLY A 213 -6.92 -9.27 -8.16
CA GLY A 213 -8.33 -9.41 -8.47
C GLY A 213 -8.50 -10.56 -9.47
N PHE A 214 -9.62 -11.28 -9.42
CA PHE A 214 -9.87 -12.36 -10.36
C PHE A 214 -11.36 -12.60 -10.58
N ILE A 215 -11.69 -13.15 -11.74
CA ILE A 215 -13.03 -13.69 -11.99
C ILE A 215 -13.06 -15.11 -11.46
N LYS A 216 -14.07 -15.41 -10.63
CA LYS A 216 -14.22 -16.71 -9.96
C LYS A 216 -14.26 -17.88 -10.95
N ASP A 217 -15.03 -17.70 -12.03
CA ASP A 217 -15.29 -18.72 -13.04
C ASP A 217 -14.54 -18.42 -14.35
N THR A 218 -14.46 -19.41 -15.24
CA THR A 218 -13.86 -19.23 -16.56
C THR A 218 -14.74 -18.37 -17.45
N VAL A 219 -14.13 -17.46 -18.19
CA VAL A 219 -14.77 -16.69 -19.26
C VAL A 219 -14.65 -17.44 -20.58
N ILE A 220 -15.77 -17.61 -21.28
CA ILE A 220 -15.81 -18.20 -22.63
C ILE A 220 -15.64 -17.08 -23.64
N VAL A 221 -14.56 -17.12 -24.42
CA VAL A 221 -14.25 -16.13 -25.46
C VAL A 221 -14.53 -16.78 -26.81
N SER A 222 -15.74 -16.58 -27.33
CA SER A 222 -16.17 -17.03 -28.67
C SER A 222 -16.56 -15.88 -29.60
N LYS A 223 -16.55 -14.65 -29.08
CA LYS A 223 -16.81 -13.38 -29.77
C LYS A 223 -16.02 -12.28 -29.06
N ASN A 224 -16.07 -11.06 -29.58
CA ASN A 224 -15.55 -9.90 -28.85
C ASN A 224 -16.27 -9.77 -27.49
N THR A 225 -15.49 -9.77 -26.41
CA THR A 225 -16.00 -9.85 -25.05
C THR A 225 -15.62 -8.60 -24.26
N VAL A 226 -16.58 -8.05 -23.53
CA VAL A 226 -16.35 -7.00 -22.54
C VAL A 226 -16.53 -7.61 -21.15
N ILE A 227 -15.57 -7.36 -20.28
CA ILE A 227 -15.59 -7.79 -18.89
C ILE A 227 -16.01 -6.61 -18.02
N ASP A 228 -16.90 -6.86 -17.08
CA ASP A 228 -17.28 -5.88 -16.06
C ASP A 228 -16.05 -5.43 -15.25
N THR A 229 -16.19 -4.32 -14.53
CA THR A 229 -15.07 -3.78 -13.76
C THR A 229 -14.57 -4.80 -12.74
N LEU A 230 -13.28 -5.13 -12.82
CA LEU A 230 -12.62 -6.04 -11.89
C LEU A 230 -11.92 -5.22 -10.80
N GLU A 231 -12.16 -5.58 -9.55
CA GLU A 231 -11.55 -4.92 -8.41
C GLU A 231 -10.32 -5.70 -7.94
N ILE A 232 -9.20 -5.00 -7.72
CA ILE A 232 -8.00 -5.56 -7.09
C ILE A 232 -7.88 -5.11 -5.64
N TYR A 233 -7.27 -5.95 -4.81
CA TYR A 233 -7.17 -5.73 -3.37
C TYR A 233 -5.95 -6.46 -2.79
N PRO A 234 -5.41 -6.02 -1.64
CA PRO A 234 -4.32 -6.74 -0.97
C PRO A 234 -4.82 -8.10 -0.45
N ALA A 235 -4.08 -9.17 -0.73
CA ALA A 235 -4.43 -10.51 -0.24
C ALA A 235 -3.18 -11.34 0.07
N ASN A 236 -2.90 -11.56 1.36
CA ASN A 236 -1.74 -12.30 1.82
C ASN A 236 -2.11 -13.45 2.77
N TYR A 237 -2.30 -14.65 2.21
CA TYR A 237 -2.61 -15.87 2.96
C TYR A 237 -1.36 -16.67 3.34
N THR A 238 -0.17 -16.12 3.13
CA THR A 238 1.07 -16.82 3.51
C THR A 238 1.24 -16.84 5.02
N LYS A 239 1.81 -17.91 5.58
CA LYS A 239 2.14 -17.97 7.01
C LYS A 239 3.15 -16.89 7.39
N ASN A 240 3.05 -16.37 8.62
CA ASN A 240 4.05 -15.46 9.16
C ASN A 240 5.38 -16.17 9.35
N LYS A 241 6.47 -15.46 9.10
CA LYS A 241 7.83 -15.94 9.31
C LYS A 241 8.65 -14.93 10.10
N ILE A 242 9.64 -15.42 10.83
CA ILE A 242 10.69 -14.58 11.39
C ILE A 242 11.55 -14.09 10.23
N LYS A 243 11.60 -12.77 10.03
CA LYS A 243 12.47 -12.10 9.07
C LYS A 243 13.87 -11.94 9.62
N LYS A 244 13.99 -11.56 10.90
CA LYS A 244 15.28 -11.25 11.53
C LYS A 244 15.18 -11.40 13.05
N ASN A 245 16.28 -11.84 13.67
CA ASN A 245 16.47 -11.80 15.11
C ASN A 245 17.64 -10.85 15.45
N ILE A 246 17.51 -10.08 16.52
CA ILE A 246 18.55 -9.15 17.00
C ILE A 246 18.72 -9.37 18.49
N SER A 247 19.92 -9.80 18.91
CA SER A 247 20.27 -9.94 20.33
C SER A 247 21.18 -8.79 20.76
N ARG A 248 20.86 -8.19 21.91
CA ARG A 248 21.61 -7.12 22.59
C ARG A 248 21.70 -7.48 24.08
N GLU A 249 22.46 -6.67 24.83
CA GLU A 249 22.70 -6.89 26.26
C GLU A 249 21.42 -7.05 27.10
N ASN A 250 20.44 -6.16 26.89
CA ASN A 250 19.19 -6.14 27.67
C ASN A 250 17.94 -6.29 26.79
N GLU A 251 18.10 -6.63 25.52
CA GLU A 251 17.00 -6.67 24.55
C GLU A 251 17.22 -7.80 23.53
N TYR A 252 16.17 -8.54 23.22
CA TYR A 252 16.12 -9.46 22.09
C TYR A 252 14.90 -9.12 21.23
N ILE A 253 15.10 -8.90 19.95
CA ILE A 253 14.05 -8.49 19.02
C ILE A 253 13.86 -9.58 17.97
N ILE A 254 12.61 -10.05 17.84
CA ILE A 254 12.17 -10.84 16.70
C ILE A 254 11.40 -9.91 15.78
N GLN A 255 11.88 -9.72 14.55
CA GLN A 255 11.18 -8.99 13.51
C GLN A 255 10.46 -9.99 12.59
N LEU A 256 9.16 -9.81 12.42
CA LEU A 256 8.30 -10.58 11.52
C LEU A 256 8.41 -10.07 10.07
N ASP A 257 8.07 -10.93 9.12
CA ASP A 257 8.08 -10.59 7.69
C ASP A 257 6.82 -9.85 7.22
N LYS A 258 5.71 -9.95 7.96
CA LYS A 258 4.47 -9.19 7.77
C LYS A 258 3.81 -8.89 9.13
N PRO A 259 2.96 -7.84 9.24
CA PRO A 259 2.34 -7.47 10.50
C PRO A 259 1.28 -8.49 10.93
N THR A 260 1.16 -8.72 12.23
CA THR A 260 0.11 -9.56 12.82
C THR A 260 -1.00 -8.75 13.48
N LYS A 261 -2.15 -9.37 13.69
CA LYS A 261 -3.25 -8.84 14.49
C LYS A 261 -2.93 -8.97 15.97
N SER A 262 -2.46 -10.15 16.40
CA SER A 262 -2.03 -10.40 17.77
C SER A 262 -0.86 -11.38 17.84
N ALA A 263 -0.17 -11.33 18.97
CA ALA A 263 0.85 -12.30 19.33
C ALA A 263 0.69 -12.68 20.81
N THR A 264 0.61 -13.97 21.08
CA THR A 264 0.65 -14.52 22.44
C THR A 264 2.01 -15.13 22.67
N ILE A 265 2.75 -14.60 23.64
CA ILE A 265 4.08 -15.08 23.99
C ILE A 265 3.99 -15.81 25.32
N SER A 266 4.33 -17.09 25.32
CA SER A 266 4.49 -17.91 26.53
C SER A 266 5.98 -18.10 26.80
N LEU A 267 6.44 -17.48 27.90
CA LEU A 267 7.80 -17.54 28.39
C LEU A 267 7.73 -17.57 29.92
N ASP A 268 8.17 -18.67 30.53
CA ASP A 268 8.09 -18.87 31.99
C ASP A 268 9.32 -18.28 32.70
N ASP A 269 9.53 -16.96 32.56
CA ASP A 269 10.59 -16.24 33.26
C ASP A 269 10.19 -14.78 33.55
N SER A 270 9.95 -14.49 34.84
CA SER A 270 9.57 -13.15 35.31
C SER A 270 10.66 -12.08 35.18
N SER A 271 11.90 -12.46 34.87
CA SER A 271 13.00 -11.53 34.58
C SER A 271 12.90 -10.87 33.21
N ILE A 272 11.98 -11.36 32.36
CA ILE A 272 11.79 -10.87 31.00
C ILE A 272 10.39 -10.27 30.83
N VAL A 273 10.34 -9.10 30.22
CA VAL A 273 9.10 -8.44 29.84
C VAL A 273 9.02 -8.41 28.33
N THR A 274 7.84 -8.68 27.78
CA THR A 274 7.62 -8.66 26.34
C THR A 274 6.81 -7.45 25.91
N ASN A 275 7.11 -6.96 24.71
CA ASN A 275 6.30 -5.97 24.01
C ASN A 275 6.10 -6.45 22.57
N TYR A 276 4.94 -6.12 22.01
CA TYR A 276 4.53 -6.47 20.66
C TYR A 276 3.97 -5.23 19.95
N ASP A 277 4.50 -4.92 18.76
CA ASP A 277 4.12 -3.74 17.97
C ASP A 277 3.60 -4.09 16.56
N LYS A 278 2.97 -5.26 16.41
CA LYS A 278 2.53 -5.88 15.13
C LYS A 278 3.63 -6.48 14.28
N LEU A 279 4.80 -5.84 14.18
CA LEU A 279 5.92 -6.32 13.34
C LEU A 279 7.07 -6.89 14.16
N ASN A 280 7.21 -6.47 15.41
CA ASN A 280 8.30 -6.85 16.29
C ASN A 280 7.74 -7.46 17.58
N LEU A 281 8.45 -8.47 18.06
CA LEU A 281 8.29 -9.04 19.39
C LEU A 281 9.60 -8.76 20.13
N ASN A 282 9.53 -7.85 21.09
CA ASN A 282 10.66 -7.40 21.87
C ASN A 282 10.64 -8.10 23.22
N PHE A 283 11.79 -8.61 23.64
CA PHE A 283 12.01 -9.23 24.93
C PHE A 283 13.03 -8.37 25.68
N PHE A 284 12.65 -7.85 26.83
CA PHE A 284 13.46 -6.94 27.62
C PHE A 284 13.89 -7.62 28.91
N LYS A 285 15.20 -7.67 29.13
CA LYS A 285 15.80 -8.20 30.36
C LYS A 285 15.67 -7.15 31.47
N ILE A 286 14.73 -7.33 32.39
CA ILE A 286 14.52 -6.43 33.54
C ILE A 286 15.32 -6.89 34.78
N LYS A 287 15.66 -8.18 34.85
CA LYS A 287 16.54 -8.79 35.85
C LYS A 287 17.38 -9.87 35.17
N GLN A 288 18.43 -10.37 35.83
CA GLN A 288 19.21 -11.48 35.28
C GLN A 288 18.35 -12.75 35.25
N PRO A 289 18.19 -13.43 34.09
CA PRO A 289 17.44 -14.68 33.99
C PRO A 289 18.19 -15.82 34.66
N ALA A 290 17.44 -16.86 35.05
CA ALA A 290 18.02 -18.05 35.69
C ALA A 290 18.86 -18.88 34.71
N ASN A 291 18.53 -18.84 33.41
CA ASN A 291 19.21 -19.56 32.35
C ASN A 291 19.68 -18.59 31.25
N ASP A 292 20.83 -18.88 30.63
CA ASP A 292 21.41 -18.07 29.55
C ASP A 292 20.57 -18.09 28.26
N THR A 293 19.83 -19.18 28.05
CA THR A 293 18.91 -19.33 26.92
C THR A 293 17.55 -19.75 27.43
N LEU A 294 16.52 -18.99 27.04
CA LEU A 294 15.14 -19.25 27.36
C LEU A 294 14.39 -19.73 26.10
N LEU A 295 13.35 -20.54 26.28
CA LEU A 295 12.48 -20.99 25.19
C LEU A 295 11.14 -20.26 25.24
N ALA A 296 10.86 -19.46 24.21
CA ALA A 296 9.58 -18.81 24.03
C ALA A 296 8.71 -19.60 23.06
N LYS A 297 7.46 -19.87 23.44
CA LYS A 297 6.41 -20.30 22.51
C LYS A 297 5.61 -19.08 22.08
N ILE A 298 5.52 -18.83 20.78
CA ILE A 298 4.90 -17.63 20.21
C ILE A 298 3.76 -18.09 19.31
N ILE A 299 2.55 -17.67 19.62
CA ILE A 299 1.37 -17.89 18.78
C ILE A 299 1.05 -16.57 18.10
N LEU A 300 1.15 -16.53 16.79
CA LEU A 300 0.86 -15.37 15.97
C LEU A 300 -0.50 -15.56 15.29
N VAL A 301 -1.32 -14.50 15.29
CA VAL A 301 -2.56 -14.46 14.54
C VAL A 301 -2.53 -13.23 13.65
N ASP A 302 -2.68 -13.41 12.34
CA ASP A 302 -2.71 -12.29 11.39
C ASP A 302 -4.10 -11.65 11.24
N SER A 303 -4.22 -10.65 10.36
CA SER A 303 -5.49 -9.98 10.10
C SER A 303 -6.55 -10.90 9.50
N LEU A 304 -6.17 -12.03 8.90
CA LEU A 304 -7.07 -13.01 8.30
C LEU A 304 -7.38 -14.16 9.26
N ASN A 305 -7.05 -13.98 10.55
CA ASN A 305 -7.15 -14.98 11.61
C ASN A 305 -6.37 -16.28 11.31
N ILE A 306 -5.35 -16.21 10.44
CA ILE A 306 -4.43 -17.33 10.24
C ILE A 306 -3.51 -17.41 11.46
N SER A 307 -3.53 -18.57 12.12
CA SER A 307 -2.72 -18.82 13.30
C SER A 307 -1.46 -19.62 12.95
N ASP A 308 -0.32 -19.13 13.44
CA ASP A 308 0.98 -19.80 13.35
C ASP A 308 1.58 -19.96 14.75
N THR A 309 2.28 -21.06 15.00
CA THR A 309 3.02 -21.29 16.26
C THR A 309 4.51 -21.43 15.97
N ILE A 310 5.32 -20.67 16.70
CA ILE A 310 6.77 -20.62 16.57
C ILE A 310 7.40 -20.92 17.93
N SER A 311 8.41 -21.79 17.96
CA SER A 311 9.26 -22.01 19.12
C SER A 311 10.60 -21.31 18.88
N GLN A 312 10.96 -20.34 19.73
CA GLN A 312 12.15 -19.52 19.55
C GLN A 312 13.04 -19.52 20.80
N LYS A 313 14.36 -19.69 20.59
CA LYS A 313 15.38 -19.49 21.62
C LYS A 313 15.66 -18.00 21.81
N ILE A 314 15.53 -17.51 23.03
CA ILE A 314 15.80 -16.13 23.44
C ILE A 314 17.09 -16.13 24.26
N TYR A 315 18.05 -15.29 23.88
CA TYR A 315 19.33 -15.12 24.58
C TYR A 315 19.78 -13.67 24.46
N PHE A 316 20.53 -13.20 25.44
CA PHE A 316 21.01 -11.82 25.50
C PHE A 316 22.51 -11.78 25.25
N ALA A 317 22.98 -10.74 24.55
CA ALA A 317 24.40 -10.55 24.33
C ALA A 317 25.12 -10.21 25.64
N ASN A 318 26.43 -10.44 25.68
CA ASN A 318 27.24 -10.07 26.84
C ASN A 318 27.23 -8.56 27.09
N PRO A 319 27.34 -8.13 28.36
CA PRO A 319 27.30 -6.73 28.71
C PRO A 319 28.48 -5.95 28.15
N SER A 320 28.21 -4.71 27.73
CA SER A 320 29.28 -3.82 27.29
C SER A 320 30.16 -3.39 28.47
N LYS A 321 31.48 -3.27 28.23
CA LYS A 321 32.44 -2.79 29.23
C LYS A 321 32.29 -1.29 29.55
N THR A 322 31.56 -0.54 28.72
CA THR A 322 31.35 0.91 28.90
C THR A 322 30.11 1.19 29.74
N LYS A 323 30.24 1.97 30.81
CA LYS A 323 29.10 2.44 31.60
C LYS A 323 28.18 3.33 30.74
N ARG A 324 26.93 2.91 30.58
CA ARG A 324 25.88 3.70 29.90
C ARG A 324 25.50 4.91 30.76
N LYS A 325 25.36 6.08 30.14
CA LYS A 325 24.76 7.26 30.77
C LYS A 325 23.23 7.14 30.73
N VAL A 326 22.56 7.46 31.85
CA VAL A 326 21.10 7.57 31.92
C VAL A 326 20.61 8.63 30.95
N GLN A 327 19.58 8.31 30.18
CA GLN A 327 19.00 9.22 29.18
C GLN A 327 17.61 9.68 29.62
N SER A 328 17.14 10.75 28.98
CA SER A 328 15.74 11.15 29.08
C SER A 328 14.95 10.64 27.88
N PHE A 329 13.73 10.14 28.09
CA PHE A 329 12.83 9.70 27.01
C PHE A 329 11.57 10.59 26.88
N PRO A 330 11.03 10.75 25.66
CA PRO A 330 9.77 11.46 25.45
C PRO A 330 8.56 10.58 25.79
N ILE A 331 7.45 11.21 26.16
CA ILE A 331 6.16 10.55 26.37
C ILE A 331 5.29 10.77 25.12
N ASN A 332 4.75 9.68 24.57
CA ASN A 332 3.82 9.76 23.44
C ASN A 332 2.39 9.60 23.94
N SER A 333 1.45 10.38 23.40
CA SER A 333 0.02 10.30 23.72
C SER A 333 -0.82 10.15 22.47
N SER A 334 -1.92 9.40 22.57
CA SER A 334 -2.95 9.33 21.54
C SER A 334 -3.64 10.68 21.28
N ILE A 335 -3.67 11.55 22.28
CA ILE A 335 -4.28 12.89 22.20
C ILE A 335 -3.15 13.92 22.04
N LYS A 336 -3.23 14.72 20.98
CA LYS A 336 -2.26 15.80 20.73
C LYS A 336 -2.59 17.04 21.56
N ASN A 337 -1.60 17.89 21.78
CA ASN A 337 -1.83 19.19 22.41
C ASN A 337 -2.82 20.03 21.58
N ASN A 338 -3.73 20.73 22.26
CA ASN A 338 -4.80 21.53 21.65
C ASN A 338 -5.82 20.75 20.81
N GLN A 339 -5.78 19.42 20.81
CA GLN A 339 -6.84 18.61 20.20
C GLN A 339 -8.13 18.76 21.00
N GLU A 340 -9.24 18.98 20.31
CA GLU A 340 -10.58 19.04 20.88
C GLU A 340 -11.00 17.67 21.43
N LEU A 341 -11.55 17.67 22.65
CA LEU A 341 -11.97 16.47 23.37
C LEU A 341 -13.45 16.55 23.76
N THR A 342 -14.05 15.38 23.96
CA THR A 342 -15.36 15.29 24.62
C THR A 342 -15.15 15.09 26.13
N ARG A 343 -16.22 15.29 26.92
CA ARG A 343 -16.21 15.11 28.39
C ARG A 343 -15.79 13.71 28.85
N THR A 344 -15.90 12.71 27.98
CA THR A 344 -15.44 11.35 28.19
C THR A 344 -14.40 10.99 27.14
N SER A 345 -13.13 11.04 27.52
CA SER A 345 -12.01 10.73 26.63
C SER A 345 -10.97 9.87 27.37
N THR A 346 -10.11 9.18 26.63
CA THR A 346 -9.03 8.37 27.21
C THR A 346 -7.71 8.80 26.61
N TYR A 347 -6.77 9.23 27.45
CA TYR A 347 -5.37 9.39 27.02
C TYR A 347 -4.70 8.02 27.05
N THR A 348 -4.25 7.54 25.90
CA THR A 348 -3.39 6.37 25.82
C THR A 348 -1.96 6.85 25.70
N ILE A 349 -1.20 6.67 26.79
CA ILE A 349 0.21 7.01 26.87
C ILE A 349 1.03 5.79 26.48
N THR A 350 1.88 5.94 25.46
CA THR A 350 2.73 4.87 24.93
C THR A 350 4.20 5.16 25.15
N PHE A 351 4.92 4.15 25.63
CA PHE A 351 6.35 4.21 25.91
C PHE A 351 7.11 3.29 24.95
N GLN A 352 8.23 3.79 24.41
CA GLN A 352 9.11 3.00 23.54
C GLN A 352 9.65 1.75 24.26
N TYR A 353 9.88 1.87 25.57
CA TYR A 353 10.49 0.83 26.40
C TYR A 353 9.64 0.56 27.64
N PRO A 354 9.63 -0.68 28.18
CA PRO A 354 8.83 -1.03 29.34
C PRO A 354 9.19 -0.15 30.54
N ILE A 355 8.15 0.32 31.23
CA ILE A 355 8.22 1.11 32.45
C ILE A 355 8.27 0.17 33.66
N THR A 356 9.27 0.36 34.50
CA THR A 356 9.49 -0.39 35.74
C THR A 356 9.05 0.40 36.98
N ARG A 357 8.96 1.74 36.89
CA ARG A 357 8.46 2.60 37.97
C ARG A 357 7.57 3.72 37.44
N PHE A 358 6.45 3.98 38.13
CA PHE A 358 5.58 5.14 37.92
C PHE A 358 5.13 5.71 39.27
N ASP A 359 5.45 6.97 39.53
CA ASP A 359 5.02 7.69 40.74
C ASP A 359 3.75 8.52 40.47
N SER A 360 2.60 7.86 40.48
CA SER A 360 1.30 8.50 40.18
C SER A 360 0.94 9.65 41.12
N SER A 361 1.60 9.77 42.29
CA SER A 361 1.35 10.84 43.24
C SER A 361 1.72 12.22 42.71
N LYS A 362 2.68 12.28 41.77
CA LYS A 362 3.21 13.50 41.14
C LYS A 362 2.52 13.90 39.84
N ALA A 363 1.61 13.06 39.32
CA ALA A 363 0.87 13.38 38.12
C ALA A 363 -0.19 14.46 38.41
N ILE A 364 -0.30 15.44 37.51
CA ILE A 364 -1.20 16.59 37.69
C ILE A 364 -2.25 16.59 36.59
N PHE A 365 -3.52 16.69 36.98
CA PHE A 365 -4.64 16.88 36.07
C PHE A 365 -5.46 18.11 36.49
N LYS A 366 -5.60 19.09 35.58
CA LYS A 366 -6.35 20.33 35.83
C LYS A 366 -7.55 20.43 34.89
N THR A 367 -8.65 20.98 35.40
CA THR A 367 -9.88 21.27 34.65
C THR A 367 -10.30 22.72 34.91
N ASP A 368 -10.53 23.53 33.87
CA ASP A 368 -11.05 24.90 33.99
C ASP A 368 -10.34 25.76 35.07
N THR A 369 -9.02 25.58 35.23
CA THR A 369 -8.13 26.27 36.20
C THR A 369 -8.09 25.68 37.62
N VAL A 370 -8.93 24.70 37.95
CA VAL A 370 -8.93 24.01 39.25
C VAL A 370 -8.22 22.65 39.12
N ILE A 371 -7.44 22.27 40.13
CA ILE A 371 -6.89 20.90 40.21
C ILE A 371 -8.07 19.96 40.47
N SER A 372 -8.33 19.05 39.53
CA SER A 372 -9.44 18.09 39.61
C SER A 372 -9.01 16.81 40.33
N GLU A 373 -9.97 15.98 40.71
CA GLU A 373 -9.76 14.59 41.14
C GLU A 373 -8.79 13.86 40.20
N LYS A 374 -7.89 13.07 40.79
CA LYS A 374 -6.86 12.33 40.04
C LYS A 374 -7.54 11.36 39.06
N PRO A 375 -7.18 11.37 37.77
CA PRO A 375 -7.78 10.46 36.81
C PRO A 375 -7.38 9.01 37.12
N LYS A 376 -8.19 8.06 36.65
CA LYS A 376 -7.94 6.63 36.84
C LYS A 376 -6.82 6.17 35.89
N TYR A 377 -5.75 5.64 36.47
CA TYR A 377 -4.60 5.07 35.75
C TYR A 377 -4.79 3.56 35.58
N THR A 378 -4.82 3.06 34.35
CA THR A 378 -4.96 1.62 34.05
C THR A 378 -3.85 1.19 33.09
N TRP A 379 -2.94 0.34 33.55
CA TRP A 379 -1.90 -0.24 32.68
C TRP A 379 -2.50 -1.35 31.83
N ILE A 380 -2.34 -1.25 30.50
CA ILE A 380 -2.68 -2.34 29.57
C ILE A 380 -1.54 -3.37 29.56
N ASN A 381 -0.31 -2.86 29.55
CA ASN A 381 0.94 -3.60 29.61
C ASN A 381 2.05 -2.63 30.08
N GLN A 382 3.29 -3.08 30.26
CA GLN A 382 4.38 -2.23 30.77
C GLN A 382 4.80 -1.09 29.83
N ASN A 383 4.26 -1.01 28.61
CA ASN A 383 4.53 0.03 27.63
C ASN A 383 3.34 0.97 27.39
N THR A 384 2.17 0.67 27.95
CA THR A 384 0.93 1.38 27.62
C THR A 384 0.09 1.65 28.86
N LEU A 385 -0.12 2.94 29.14
CA LEU A 385 -0.92 3.43 30.25
C LEU A 385 -2.16 4.17 29.71
N ASN A 386 -3.35 3.72 30.10
CA ASN A 386 -4.60 4.43 29.86
C ASN A 386 -4.93 5.34 31.03
N ILE A 387 -5.43 6.54 30.69
CA ILE A 387 -5.89 7.55 31.63
C ILE A 387 -7.28 7.96 31.18
N GLU A 388 -8.29 7.42 31.86
CA GLU A 388 -9.69 7.72 31.56
C GLU A 388 -10.07 9.04 32.23
N ILE A 389 -10.61 9.96 31.43
CA ILE A 389 -11.18 11.21 31.93
C ILE A 389 -12.70 11.20 31.77
N ASN A 390 -13.38 11.49 32.87
CA ASN A 390 -14.80 11.80 32.90
C ASN A 390 -14.95 13.14 33.63
N THR A 391 -15.04 14.23 32.85
CA THR A 391 -14.95 15.58 33.38
C THR A 391 -16.22 16.39 33.14
N LYS A 392 -16.54 17.26 34.11
CA LYS A 392 -17.58 18.30 33.96
C LYS A 392 -17.02 19.62 33.42
N ALA A 393 -15.74 19.65 33.04
CA ALA A 393 -15.10 20.82 32.47
C ALA A 393 -15.86 21.36 31.25
N LYS A 394 -15.90 22.68 31.12
CA LYS A 394 -16.52 23.40 30.02
C LYS A 394 -15.51 24.01 29.05
N ALA A 395 -14.30 24.31 29.51
CA ALA A 395 -13.32 25.01 28.69
C ALA A 395 -12.14 24.11 28.31
N ASN A 396 -11.40 23.59 29.28
CA ASN A 396 -10.19 22.82 28.98
C ASN A 396 -9.79 21.83 30.08
N THR A 397 -9.07 20.80 29.65
CA THR A 397 -8.30 19.90 30.51
C THR A 397 -6.82 20.11 30.29
N GLN A 398 -6.00 19.84 31.31
CA GLN A 398 -4.55 19.81 31.19
C GLN A 398 -3.99 18.60 31.95
N LEU A 399 -3.25 17.75 31.24
CA LEU A 399 -2.50 16.62 31.81
C LEU A 399 -1.01 16.98 31.85
N THR A 400 -0.40 16.85 33.01
CA THR A 400 1.03 17.12 33.20
C THR A 400 1.72 15.97 33.94
N PHE A 401 2.80 15.48 33.34
CA PHE A 401 3.77 14.57 33.94
C PHE A 401 5.09 15.30 34.14
N PRO A 402 5.48 15.60 35.39
CA PRO A 402 6.80 16.13 35.69
C PRO A 402 7.92 15.20 35.23
N SER A 403 9.12 15.75 35.06
CA SER A 403 10.32 14.96 34.80
C SER A 403 10.53 13.92 35.91
N ASN A 404 11.09 12.75 35.55
CA ASN A 404 11.44 11.66 36.48
C ASN A 404 10.27 10.94 37.17
N ILE A 405 9.04 11.09 36.68
CA ILE A 405 7.88 10.37 37.22
C ILE A 405 7.83 8.90 36.72
N PHE A 406 8.40 8.63 35.55
CA PHE A 406 8.54 7.29 34.97
C PHE A 406 10.01 6.86 34.91
N GLU A 407 10.27 5.57 35.12
CA GLU A 407 11.56 4.91 34.87
C GLU A 407 11.37 3.68 33.99
N ASN A 408 12.24 3.48 32.99
CA ASN A 408 12.19 2.32 32.11
C ASN A 408 13.14 1.19 32.56
N TYR A 409 13.11 0.05 31.87
CA TYR A 409 14.00 -1.10 32.17
C TYR A 409 15.52 -0.83 32.09
N LYS A 410 15.93 0.28 31.45
CA LYS A 410 17.34 0.72 31.37
C LYS A 410 17.71 1.71 32.47
N GLY A 411 16.76 2.12 33.32
CA GLY A 411 16.92 3.19 34.30
C GLY A 411 16.81 4.61 33.73
N ASP A 412 16.43 4.77 32.45
CA ASP A 412 16.17 6.09 31.86
C ASP A 412 14.87 6.68 32.43
N THR A 413 14.75 8.01 32.41
CA THR A 413 13.58 8.73 32.98
C THR A 413 12.89 9.64 31.97
N ASN A 414 11.62 10.00 32.18
CA ASN A 414 10.92 10.90 31.27
C ASN A 414 11.32 12.38 31.45
N SER A 415 11.21 13.16 30.38
CA SER A 415 11.18 14.63 30.43
C SER A 415 9.77 15.15 30.76
N LEU A 416 9.66 16.45 31.10
CA LEU A 416 8.37 17.11 31.35
C LEU A 416 7.45 16.92 30.14
N PHE A 417 6.25 16.41 30.39
CA PHE A 417 5.18 16.29 29.41
C PHE A 417 3.97 17.07 29.90
N SER A 418 3.42 17.93 29.04
CA SER A 418 2.20 18.68 29.36
C SER A 418 1.38 18.89 28.09
N ILE A 419 0.10 18.52 28.13
CA ILE A 419 -0.86 18.78 27.07
C ILE A 419 -2.10 19.45 27.64
N LYS A 420 -2.59 20.47 26.93
CA LYS A 420 -3.82 21.20 27.25
C LYS A 420 -4.80 21.01 26.09
N ASN A 421 -6.03 20.61 26.39
CA ASN A 421 -7.03 20.25 25.40
C ASN A 421 -8.35 20.98 25.65
N PRO A 422 -8.92 21.67 24.64
CA PRO A 422 -10.26 22.22 24.76
C PRO A 422 -11.33 21.12 24.85
N ILE A 423 -12.40 21.38 25.58
CA ILE A 423 -13.56 20.47 25.70
C ILE A 423 -14.70 20.99 24.85
N LEU A 424 -15.18 20.16 23.93
CA LEU A 424 -16.38 20.41 23.13
C LEU A 424 -17.64 20.21 23.97
N ASN A 425 -18.60 21.11 23.80
CA ASN A 425 -19.95 20.94 24.32
C ASN A 425 -20.76 20.04 23.38
N ASN A 426 -21.90 19.53 23.86
CA ASN A 426 -22.75 18.67 23.05
C ASN A 426 -23.27 19.39 21.79
N ASP A 427 -23.50 20.71 21.89
CA ASP A 427 -23.94 21.55 20.77
C ASP A 427 -22.85 21.72 19.70
N ASP A 428 -21.59 21.38 20.01
CA ASP A 428 -20.48 21.46 19.07
C ASP A 428 -20.33 20.17 18.24
N LEU A 429 -21.12 19.13 18.53
CA LEU A 429 -21.00 17.81 17.91
C LEU A 429 -22.14 17.53 16.92
N GLY A 430 -21.85 16.73 15.90
CA GLY A 430 -22.83 16.25 14.92
C GLY A 430 -23.19 14.78 15.11
N SER A 431 -24.20 14.34 14.36
CA SER A 431 -24.55 12.92 14.21
C SER A 431 -24.93 12.59 12.77
N ILE A 432 -24.78 11.32 12.41
CA ILE A 432 -25.11 10.79 11.09
C ILE A 432 -25.72 9.39 11.22
N GLU A 433 -26.82 9.18 10.53
CA GLU A 433 -27.54 7.92 10.42
C GLU A 433 -27.74 7.58 8.94
N GLY A 434 -27.62 6.30 8.62
CA GLY A 434 -27.82 5.82 7.27
C GLY A 434 -28.11 4.34 7.16
N THR A 435 -28.44 3.94 5.94
CA THR A 435 -28.79 2.58 5.53
C THR A 435 -28.02 2.21 4.26
N THR A 436 -28.14 0.95 3.86
CA THR A 436 -27.71 0.47 2.55
C THR A 436 -28.92 0.03 1.73
N ILE A 437 -28.78 -0.03 0.40
CA ILE A 437 -29.84 -0.55 -0.50
C ILE A 437 -30.37 -1.92 -0.03
N THR A 438 -29.49 -2.75 0.54
CA THR A 438 -29.86 -4.07 1.08
C THR A 438 -29.92 -4.06 2.60
N ASN A 439 -31.06 -4.45 3.17
CA ASN A 439 -31.24 -4.55 4.64
C ASN A 439 -30.81 -5.91 5.21
N ALA A 440 -30.49 -6.89 4.37
CA ALA A 440 -30.08 -8.22 4.82
C ALA A 440 -28.57 -8.31 5.09
N GLY A 441 -28.20 -9.21 6.02
CA GLY A 441 -26.81 -9.52 6.35
C GLY A 441 -26.14 -8.54 7.32
N THR A 442 -25.12 -9.04 8.02
CA THR A 442 -24.27 -8.24 8.89
C THR A 442 -23.34 -7.36 8.06
N LYS A 443 -23.23 -6.10 8.44
CA LYS A 443 -22.41 -5.10 7.78
C LYS A 443 -21.61 -4.33 8.80
N ILE A 444 -20.52 -3.72 8.36
CA ILE A 444 -19.69 -2.85 9.20
C ILE A 444 -19.65 -1.47 8.53
N ALA A 445 -20.17 -0.46 9.23
CA ALA A 445 -20.03 0.93 8.85
C ALA A 445 -18.76 1.51 9.45
N GLN A 446 -17.97 2.22 8.65
CA GLN A 446 -16.78 2.96 9.07
C GLN A 446 -16.91 4.41 8.63
N LEU A 447 -16.79 5.33 9.58
CA LEU A 447 -16.73 6.77 9.33
C LEU A 447 -15.26 7.19 9.26
N ILE A 448 -14.80 7.63 8.09
CA ILE A 448 -13.40 7.93 7.81
C ILE A 448 -13.25 9.43 7.61
N ASN A 449 -12.41 10.09 8.41
CA ASN A 449 -12.16 11.52 8.25
C ASN A 449 -11.36 11.77 6.96
N GLU A 450 -11.79 12.73 6.15
CA GLU A 450 -11.19 13.03 4.84
C GLU A 450 -9.74 13.51 4.97
N ASP A 451 -9.48 14.46 5.89
CA ASP A 451 -8.16 15.08 6.02
C ASP A 451 -7.08 14.12 6.54
N SER A 452 -7.45 13.26 7.50
CA SER A 452 -6.50 12.35 8.16
C SER A 452 -6.51 10.92 7.60
N GLY A 453 -7.56 10.52 6.87
CA GLY A 453 -7.79 9.14 6.45
C GLY A 453 -8.07 8.16 7.60
N ILE A 454 -8.21 8.65 8.84
CA ILE A 454 -8.40 7.81 10.03
C ILE A 454 -9.87 7.41 10.15
N ILE A 455 -10.12 6.12 10.46
CA ILE A 455 -11.44 5.64 10.86
C ILE A 455 -11.77 6.23 12.23
N SER A 456 -12.69 7.19 12.26
CA SER A 456 -13.14 7.88 13.46
C SER A 456 -14.10 7.01 14.30
N LYS A 457 -15.01 6.29 13.65
CA LYS A 457 -15.99 5.41 14.29
C LYS A 457 -16.27 4.18 13.43
N THR A 458 -16.58 3.07 14.09
CA THR A 458 -16.97 1.80 13.46
C THR A 458 -18.21 1.26 14.16
N GLN A 459 -19.16 0.70 13.40
CA GLN A 459 -20.34 0.06 13.94
C GLN A 459 -20.74 -1.15 13.10
N THR A 460 -20.97 -2.30 13.74
CA THR A 460 -21.64 -3.43 13.11
C THR A 460 -23.16 -3.21 13.12
N PHE A 461 -23.81 -3.43 11.98
CA PHE A 461 -25.25 -3.20 11.81
C PHE A 461 -25.86 -4.17 10.80
N SER A 462 -27.17 -4.39 10.87
CA SER A 462 -27.95 -5.14 9.87
C SER A 462 -28.76 -4.21 8.97
N ASN A 463 -29.59 -3.36 9.59
CA ASN A 463 -30.51 -2.46 8.89
C ASN A 463 -29.94 -1.04 8.76
N LYS A 464 -29.56 -0.42 9.88
CA LYS A 464 -29.10 0.97 9.94
C LYS A 464 -27.91 1.17 10.86
N PHE A 465 -27.02 2.10 10.51
CA PHE A 465 -25.95 2.57 11.39
C PHE A 465 -26.27 3.98 11.90
N SER A 466 -25.78 4.32 13.09
CA SER A 466 -25.94 5.64 13.71
C SER A 466 -24.68 6.00 14.48
N PHE A 467 -23.97 7.01 14.00
CA PHE A 467 -22.83 7.60 14.68
C PHE A 467 -23.25 8.91 15.35
N LYS A 468 -23.05 8.98 16.66
CA LYS A 468 -23.29 10.19 17.48
C LYS A 468 -21.99 10.76 18.00
N ASN A 469 -22.02 12.02 18.46
CA ASN A 469 -20.89 12.71 19.07
C ASN A 469 -19.68 12.74 18.12
N ILE A 470 -19.92 13.23 16.89
CA ILE A 470 -18.92 13.35 15.84
C ILE A 470 -18.39 14.78 15.85
N ILE A 471 -17.07 14.92 15.83
CA ILE A 471 -16.43 16.23 15.68
C ILE A 471 -16.76 16.76 14.27
N PRO A 472 -17.17 18.03 14.10
CA PRO A 472 -17.46 18.58 12.79
C PRO A 472 -16.28 18.44 11.82
N GLY A 473 -16.57 18.13 10.56
CA GLY A 473 -15.55 17.87 9.53
C GLY A 473 -16.13 17.18 8.30
N SER A 474 -15.27 16.84 7.35
CA SER A 474 -15.65 16.07 6.16
C SER A 474 -15.27 14.60 6.33
N TYR A 475 -16.18 13.70 5.94
CA TYR A 475 -16.03 12.27 6.17
C TYR A 475 -16.49 11.42 4.98
N PHE A 476 -15.78 10.33 4.70
CA PHE A 476 -16.28 9.24 3.87
C PHE A 476 -16.97 8.19 4.74
N ILE A 477 -17.98 7.52 4.18
CA ILE A 477 -18.57 6.33 4.79
C ILE A 477 -18.18 5.12 3.96
N LYS A 478 -17.57 4.13 4.61
CA LYS A 478 -17.26 2.83 4.04
C LYS A 478 -18.14 1.78 4.68
N ILE A 479 -18.83 0.99 3.87
CA ILE A 479 -19.62 -0.16 4.31
C ILE A 479 -18.96 -1.44 3.83
N ILE A 480 -18.73 -2.38 4.75
CA ILE A 480 -18.26 -3.73 4.47
C ILE A 480 -19.43 -4.70 4.66
N PHE A 481 -19.64 -5.60 3.71
CA PHE A 481 -20.57 -6.72 3.84
C PHE A 481 -19.84 -7.89 4.50
N ASP A 482 -20.04 -8.04 5.81
CA ASP A 482 -19.36 -9.02 6.66
C ASP A 482 -20.11 -10.36 6.58
N GLU A 483 -19.79 -11.14 5.55
CA GLU A 483 -20.52 -12.37 5.22
C GLU A 483 -20.29 -13.49 6.25
N ASN A 484 -19.14 -13.46 6.94
CA ASN A 484 -18.78 -14.45 7.95
C ASN A 484 -18.98 -13.97 9.40
N ASN A 485 -19.46 -12.75 9.60
CA ASN A 485 -19.74 -12.11 10.90
C ASN A 485 -18.51 -12.01 11.81
N ASN A 486 -17.31 -11.82 11.25
CA ASN A 486 -16.09 -11.76 12.05
C ASN A 486 -15.68 -10.33 12.47
N GLY A 487 -16.44 -9.32 12.06
CA GLY A 487 -16.23 -7.92 12.43
C GLY A 487 -15.04 -7.25 11.73
N ILE A 488 -14.47 -7.86 10.69
CA ILE A 488 -13.39 -7.31 9.87
C ILE A 488 -13.70 -7.54 8.38
N TRP A 489 -12.96 -6.87 7.50
CA TRP A 489 -13.07 -7.14 6.07
C TRP A 489 -12.14 -8.28 5.67
N ASP A 490 -12.67 -9.26 4.93
CA ASP A 490 -11.90 -10.36 4.37
C ASP A 490 -11.57 -10.18 2.87
N PRO A 491 -10.29 -10.29 2.47
CA PRO A 491 -9.91 -10.39 1.07
C PRO A 491 -10.37 -11.72 0.47
N GLY A 492 -10.37 -11.77 -0.86
CA GLY A 492 -10.62 -12.98 -1.62
C GLY A 492 -9.37 -13.86 -1.77
N ASN A 493 -9.57 -15.18 -1.78
CA ASN A 493 -8.51 -16.18 -1.86
C ASN A 493 -8.52 -16.89 -3.21
N ILE A 494 -7.49 -16.65 -4.03
CA ILE A 494 -7.34 -17.25 -5.36
C ILE A 494 -7.23 -18.77 -5.33
N ASN A 495 -6.62 -19.35 -4.28
CA ASN A 495 -6.43 -20.80 -4.19
C ASN A 495 -7.77 -21.53 -3.96
N THR A 496 -8.67 -20.91 -3.18
CA THR A 496 -10.02 -21.45 -2.92
C THR A 496 -11.09 -20.82 -3.82
N LYS A 497 -10.71 -19.90 -4.71
CA LYS A 497 -11.59 -19.09 -5.56
C LYS A 497 -12.69 -18.35 -4.78
N LYS A 498 -12.39 -17.93 -3.56
CA LYS A 498 -13.28 -17.08 -2.75
C LYS A 498 -13.09 -15.62 -3.16
N LEU A 499 -14.15 -14.92 -3.53
CA LEU A 499 -14.10 -13.47 -3.81
C LEU A 499 -13.95 -12.66 -2.51
N PRO A 500 -13.47 -11.41 -2.56
CA PRO A 500 -13.41 -10.55 -1.38
C PRO A 500 -14.81 -10.20 -0.91
N GLU A 501 -14.92 -9.82 0.36
CA GLU A 501 -16.13 -9.19 0.86
C GLU A 501 -16.40 -7.86 0.16
N LYS A 502 -17.67 -7.63 -0.16
CA LYS A 502 -18.10 -6.44 -0.89
C LYS A 502 -17.88 -5.19 -0.03
N ILE A 503 -17.40 -4.12 -0.67
CA ILE A 503 -17.26 -2.80 -0.06
C ILE A 503 -18.03 -1.75 -0.87
N LEU A 504 -18.76 -0.89 -0.18
CA LEU A 504 -19.30 0.37 -0.69
C LEU A 504 -18.59 1.55 -0.03
N VAL A 505 -18.32 2.61 -0.80
CA VAL A 505 -17.72 3.86 -0.29
C VAL A 505 -18.50 5.02 -0.90
N THR A 506 -18.79 6.05 -0.11
CA THR A 506 -19.40 7.28 -0.65
C THR A 506 -18.50 7.91 -1.70
N LYS A 507 -19.09 8.33 -2.83
CA LYS A 507 -18.34 8.95 -3.94
C LYS A 507 -17.73 10.31 -3.56
N GLU A 508 -18.46 11.06 -2.73
CA GLU A 508 -18.05 12.36 -2.21
C GLU A 508 -18.02 12.31 -0.68
N SER A 509 -17.27 13.23 -0.08
CA SER A 509 -17.23 13.37 1.37
C SER A 509 -18.51 14.06 1.88
N ILE A 510 -18.96 13.62 3.05
CA ILE A 510 -20.13 14.14 3.73
C ILE A 510 -19.64 15.12 4.79
N ARG A 511 -20.05 16.39 4.67
CA ARG A 511 -19.71 17.42 5.64
C ARG A 511 -20.66 17.39 6.83
N ILE A 512 -20.14 17.01 7.99
CA ILE A 512 -20.85 16.99 9.27
C ILE A 512 -20.58 18.32 9.99
N ARG A 513 -21.63 19.01 10.41
CA ARG A 513 -21.56 20.29 11.15
C ARG A 513 -21.93 20.10 12.61
N ALA A 514 -21.51 21.06 13.44
CA ALA A 514 -21.95 21.15 14.83
C ALA A 514 -23.49 21.24 14.92
N ASN A 515 -24.06 20.59 15.93
CA ASN A 515 -25.50 20.53 16.21
C ASN A 515 -26.39 20.05 15.03
N PHE A 516 -25.82 19.28 14.09
CA PHE A 516 -26.57 18.75 12.95
C PHE A 516 -26.78 17.24 13.08
N GLU A 517 -28.00 16.80 12.80
CA GLU A 517 -28.35 15.39 12.63
C GLU A 517 -28.60 15.12 11.14
N LEU A 518 -27.69 14.39 10.51
CA LEU A 518 -27.90 13.89 9.15
C LEU A 518 -28.60 12.52 9.25
N LYS A 519 -29.78 12.40 8.64
CA LYS A 519 -30.60 11.17 8.66
C LYS A 519 -30.87 10.69 7.25
N ASP A 520 -31.30 9.43 7.16
CA ASP A 520 -31.78 8.78 5.93
C ASP A 520 -30.78 8.79 4.77
N ILE A 521 -29.48 8.74 5.09
CA ILE A 521 -28.43 8.60 4.07
C ILE A 521 -28.43 7.17 3.56
N GLU A 522 -28.71 7.01 2.27
CA GLU A 522 -28.63 5.72 1.61
C GLU A 522 -27.28 5.54 0.90
N ILE A 523 -26.48 4.58 1.36
CA ILE A 523 -25.18 4.24 0.75
C ILE A 523 -25.40 3.23 -0.38
N LYS A 524 -24.95 3.59 -1.59
CA LYS A 524 -25.16 2.84 -2.84
C LYS A 524 -23.89 2.25 -3.41
#